data_AF-A0A7C3F4M0-F1
#
_entry.id   AF-A0A7C3F4M0-F1
#
_cell.length_a   1.000
_cell.length_b   1.000
_cell.length_c   1.000
_cell.angle_alpha   90.00
_cell.angle_beta   90.00
_cell.angle_gamma   90.00
#
_symmetry.space_group_name_H-M   'P 1'
#
loop_
_entity.id
_entity.type
_entity.pdbx_description
1 polymer ?
#
loop_
_entity_poly.entity_id
_entity_poly.type
_entity_poly.pdbx_seq_one_letter_code
_entity_poly.pdbx_strand_id
1 'polypeptide(L)'
;MQRNVNSNKAITLREEETQVDLWDVKRLQQIAALLKKMVPNGERLSDGEALALAQAARILDRNPLVGELWAIPGKGVTDGYRGLIKDAKPGTYHLHYRPLTPQEIEEHEVRPSDIAKACELYLFEEMRQCREFSIPYEPTVGIGIVREEERYQTTRWDERRRQKVKLPRDQWHPIEPPTGRSWAWKAEIRAMKDALRRAGVQYVDREEVEELRRQAEALGVDTTGAESAPQILQLVDQHQALEESHQQRQEYLEATEANFGPEAREEVAKAVVDEDINDLFGEAEQAPVSDPQAEPPQFWGVPHAWVKRLVERANEVTDGYYRHLMHAENTLKREGFTQVTRANITQALQTLIVHAQKRMAERNRTEAPTDQPPQEQPPLLPDEEPEDHMTPDEPTDA
;
A
#
# COMPACT_ATOMS: atom_id res chain seq x y z
N MET A 1 -65.12 -14.45 37.44
CA MET A 1 -63.94 -14.34 36.55
C MET A 1 -63.55 -12.87 36.45
N GLN A 2 -62.63 -12.40 37.30
CA GLN A 2 -62.11 -11.02 37.26
C GLN A 2 -60.84 -10.98 36.42
N ARG A 3 -60.83 -10.09 35.41
CA ARG A 3 -59.72 -9.84 34.50
C ARG A 3 -58.64 -9.02 35.22
N ASN A 4 -57.42 -9.54 35.24
CA ASN A 4 -56.26 -8.84 35.78
C ASN A 4 -55.71 -7.84 34.76
N VAL A 5 -55.37 -6.65 35.25
CA VAL A 5 -55.03 -5.45 34.50
C VAL A 5 -53.57 -5.48 34.05
N ASN A 6 -53.35 -5.07 32.79
CA ASN A 6 -52.04 -4.86 32.17
C ASN A 6 -51.14 -3.93 33.00
N SER A 7 -49.95 -4.41 33.34
CA SER A 7 -48.87 -3.57 33.85
C SER A 7 -48.00 -3.10 32.67
N ASN A 8 -48.08 -1.79 32.39
CA ASN A 8 -47.13 -1.08 31.55
C ASN A 8 -45.73 -1.16 32.17
N LYS A 9 -44.86 -2.00 31.62
CA LYS A 9 -43.42 -1.89 31.85
C LYS A 9 -42.85 -0.96 30.78
N ALA A 10 -42.63 0.30 31.18
CA ALA A 10 -41.83 1.24 30.42
C ALA A 10 -40.41 0.67 30.28
N ILE A 11 -39.94 0.53 29.04
CA ILE A 11 -38.55 0.18 28.72
C ILE A 11 -37.74 1.46 28.91
N THR A 12 -37.04 1.55 30.04
CA THR A 12 -35.98 2.55 30.22
C THR A 12 -34.75 2.05 29.46
N LEU A 13 -34.48 2.63 28.29
CA LEU A 13 -33.20 2.47 27.60
C LEU A 13 -32.13 3.11 28.50
N ARG A 14 -31.28 2.28 29.10
CA ARG A 14 -30.04 2.76 29.72
C ARG A 14 -29.06 3.03 28.58
N GLU A 15 -28.55 4.27 28.53
CA GLU A 15 -27.35 4.60 27.78
C GLU A 15 -26.20 3.79 28.39
N GLU A 16 -25.92 2.62 27.81
CA GLU A 16 -24.69 1.89 28.09
C GLU A 16 -23.55 2.70 27.47
N GLU A 17 -22.76 3.33 28.33
CA GLU A 17 -21.44 3.87 27.99
C GLU A 17 -20.74 2.88 27.08
N THR A 18 -20.40 3.33 25.86
CA THR A 18 -19.59 2.57 24.91
C THR A 18 -18.17 2.53 25.45
N GLN A 19 -17.97 1.75 26.51
CA GLN A 19 -16.66 1.42 27.02
C GLN A 19 -16.03 0.59 25.90
N VAL A 20 -15.10 1.20 25.16
CA VAL A 20 -14.25 0.50 24.21
C VAL A 20 -13.47 -0.49 25.06
N ASP A 21 -13.98 -1.72 25.13
CA ASP A 21 -13.40 -2.82 25.88
C ASP A 21 -12.01 -3.02 25.29
N LEU A 22 -10.97 -2.49 25.95
CA LEU A 22 -9.58 -2.69 25.59
C LEU A 22 -9.38 -4.20 25.51
N TRP A 23 -9.12 -4.67 24.29
CA TRP A 23 -9.34 -6.06 23.90
C TRP A 23 -8.70 -7.00 24.91
N ASP A 24 -9.44 -8.01 25.40
CA ASP A 24 -8.87 -9.01 26.30
C ASP A 24 -7.75 -9.77 25.57
N VAL A 25 -6.52 -9.29 25.77
CA VAL A 25 -5.30 -9.81 25.16
C VAL A 25 -5.15 -11.29 25.45
N LYS A 26 -5.56 -11.74 26.64
CA LYS A 26 -5.50 -13.17 27.01
C LYS A 26 -6.47 -13.99 26.17
N ARG A 27 -7.67 -13.48 25.91
CA ARG A 27 -8.65 -14.15 25.04
C ARG A 27 -8.17 -14.23 23.59
N LEU A 28 -7.55 -13.16 23.06
CA LEU A 28 -6.97 -13.18 21.71
C LEU A 28 -5.82 -14.19 21.60
N GLN A 29 -4.94 -14.26 22.61
CA GLN A 29 -3.87 -15.25 22.67
C GLN A 29 -4.42 -16.69 22.72
N GLN A 30 -5.50 -16.93 23.47
CA GLN A 30 -6.17 -18.23 23.50
C GLN A 30 -6.76 -18.61 22.13
N ILE A 31 -7.41 -17.66 21.45
CA ILE A 31 -7.93 -17.87 20.08
C ILE A 31 -6.79 -18.16 19.11
N ALA A 32 -5.70 -17.39 19.17
CA ALA A 32 -4.50 -17.61 18.35
C ALA A 32 -3.93 -19.02 18.55
N ALA A 33 -3.79 -19.47 19.80
CA ALA A 33 -3.32 -20.82 20.12
C ALA A 33 -4.27 -21.92 19.61
N LEU A 34 -5.58 -21.67 19.61
CA LEU A 34 -6.57 -22.59 19.03
C LEU A 34 -6.48 -22.61 17.49
N LEU A 35 -6.41 -21.44 16.84
CA LEU A 35 -6.29 -21.33 15.40
C LEU A 35 -5.03 -22.03 14.88
N LYS A 36 -3.91 -21.88 15.58
CA LYS A 36 -2.64 -22.58 15.26
C LYS A 36 -2.80 -24.11 15.24
N LYS A 37 -3.71 -24.66 16.05
CA LYS A 37 -4.00 -26.11 16.10
C LYS A 37 -5.06 -26.56 15.09
N MET A 38 -6.00 -25.69 14.74
CA MET A 38 -7.20 -26.07 14.00
C MET A 38 -7.18 -25.69 12.52
N VAL A 39 -6.46 -24.63 12.14
CA VAL A 39 -6.37 -24.17 10.75
C VAL A 39 -5.41 -25.08 9.97
N PRO A 40 -5.70 -25.44 8.70
CA PRO A 40 -4.77 -26.23 7.89
C PRO A 40 -3.39 -25.57 7.81
N ASN A 41 -2.33 -26.34 8.08
CA ASN A 41 -0.95 -25.86 8.20
C ASN A 41 -0.71 -24.84 9.32
N GLY A 42 -1.62 -24.70 10.29
CA GLY A 42 -1.52 -23.73 11.39
C GLY A 42 -0.26 -23.92 12.24
N GLU A 43 0.25 -25.15 12.36
CA GLU A 43 1.50 -25.46 13.05
C GLU A 43 2.74 -24.72 12.51
N ARG A 44 2.69 -24.27 11.25
CA ARG A 44 3.76 -23.50 10.61
C ARG A 44 3.71 -22.00 10.92
N LEU A 45 2.63 -21.52 11.53
CA LEU A 45 2.50 -20.12 11.90
C LEU A 45 3.30 -19.80 13.16
N SER A 46 4.03 -18.69 13.14
CA SER A 46 4.57 -18.07 14.34
C SER A 46 3.43 -17.62 15.27
N ASP A 47 3.74 -17.41 16.55
CA ASP A 47 2.72 -16.96 17.51
C ASP A 47 2.20 -15.55 17.16
N GLY A 48 3.04 -14.71 16.55
CA GLY A 48 2.65 -13.40 16.03
C GLY A 48 1.67 -13.50 14.86
N GLU A 49 1.90 -14.40 13.90
CA GLU A 49 0.98 -14.60 12.76
C GLU A 49 -0.35 -15.21 13.19
N ALA A 50 -0.32 -16.15 14.14
CA ALA A 50 -1.55 -16.70 14.71
C ALA A 50 -2.36 -15.63 15.48
N LEU A 51 -1.68 -14.71 16.18
CA LEU A 51 -2.31 -13.58 16.85
C LEU A 51 -2.89 -12.58 15.85
N ALA A 52 -2.15 -12.26 14.78
CA ALA A 52 -2.63 -11.41 13.70
C ALA A 52 -3.87 -12.01 13.03
N LEU A 53 -3.89 -13.33 12.78
CA LEU A 53 -5.06 -14.03 12.25
C LEU A 53 -6.26 -13.94 13.19
N ALA A 54 -6.06 -14.11 14.50
CA ALA A 54 -7.12 -13.97 15.49
C ALA A 54 -7.68 -12.54 15.55
N GLN A 55 -6.81 -11.53 15.49
CA GLN A 55 -7.20 -10.12 15.45
C GLN A 55 -7.99 -9.81 14.18
N ALA A 56 -7.48 -10.19 13.01
CA ALA A 56 -8.14 -9.97 11.72
C ALA A 56 -9.51 -10.67 11.66
N ALA A 57 -9.60 -11.93 12.13
CA ALA A 57 -10.86 -12.66 12.24
C ALA A 57 -11.90 -11.91 13.07
N ARG A 58 -11.48 -11.29 14.17
CA ARG A 58 -12.37 -10.53 15.05
C ARG A 58 -12.77 -9.18 14.45
N ILE A 59 -11.82 -8.44 13.87
CA ILE A 59 -12.06 -7.10 13.31
C ILE A 59 -12.97 -7.19 12.08
N LEU A 60 -12.70 -8.14 11.19
CA LEU A 60 -13.42 -8.31 9.94
C LEU A 60 -14.70 -9.15 10.09
N ASP A 61 -14.98 -9.65 11.30
CA ASP A 61 -16.04 -10.64 11.57
C ASP A 61 -15.98 -11.84 10.61
N ARG A 62 -14.79 -12.42 10.45
CA ARG A 62 -14.53 -13.55 9.57
C ARG A 62 -14.06 -14.77 10.33
N ASN A 63 -14.37 -15.95 9.80
CA ASN A 63 -14.04 -17.22 10.41
C ASN A 63 -12.90 -17.94 9.65
N PRO A 64 -11.66 -17.99 10.21
CA PRO A 64 -10.53 -18.67 9.58
C PRO A 64 -10.75 -20.18 9.42
N LEU A 65 -11.55 -20.80 10.28
CA LEU A 65 -11.76 -22.26 10.28
C LEU A 65 -12.55 -22.74 9.07
N VAL A 66 -13.35 -21.88 8.46
CA VAL A 66 -14.09 -22.18 7.23
C VAL A 66 -13.41 -21.62 5.99
N GLY A 67 -12.21 -21.03 6.13
CA GLY A 67 -11.47 -20.45 5.01
C GLY A 67 -12.00 -19.09 4.56
N GLU A 68 -12.56 -18.28 5.47
CA GLU A 68 -12.87 -16.86 5.21
C GLU A 68 -11.64 -15.95 5.38
N LEU A 69 -10.65 -16.43 6.12
CA LEU A 69 -9.31 -15.86 6.27
C LEU A 69 -8.29 -16.97 6.27
N TRP A 70 -7.09 -16.67 5.79
CA TRP A 70 -5.92 -17.54 5.88
C TRP A 70 -4.76 -16.76 6.48
N ALA A 71 -3.82 -17.46 7.11
CA ALA A 71 -2.51 -16.91 7.39
C ALA A 71 -1.48 -17.74 6.64
N ILE A 72 -0.61 -17.07 5.89
CA ILE A 72 0.48 -17.70 5.15
C ILE A 72 1.79 -17.38 5.90
N PRO A 73 2.54 -18.40 6.36
CA PRO A 73 3.81 -18.18 7.05
C PRO A 73 4.76 -17.29 6.24
N GLY A 74 5.29 -16.25 6.88
CA GLY A 74 6.18 -15.23 6.32
C GLY A 74 5.49 -14.16 5.47
N LYS A 75 4.20 -14.29 5.15
CA LYS A 75 3.46 -13.30 4.33
C LYS A 75 2.42 -12.53 5.11
N GLY A 76 1.76 -13.16 6.09
CA GLY A 76 0.75 -12.53 6.93
C GLY A 76 -0.66 -13.07 6.69
N VAL A 77 -1.66 -12.27 7.06
CA VAL A 77 -3.08 -12.66 7.00
C VAL A 77 -3.68 -12.23 5.66
N THR A 78 -4.27 -13.17 4.94
CA THR A 78 -4.93 -12.95 3.65
C THR A 78 -6.41 -13.34 3.70
N ASP A 79 -7.17 -12.79 2.76
CA ASP A 79 -8.59 -13.05 2.61
C ASP A 79 -8.82 -14.42 1.99
N GLY A 80 -9.63 -15.24 2.66
CA GLY A 80 -10.04 -16.52 2.10
C GLY A 80 -11.16 -16.35 1.11
N TYR A 81 -11.18 -17.22 0.09
CA TYR A 81 -12.21 -17.23 -0.95
C TYR A 81 -13.64 -17.20 -0.40
N ARG A 82 -13.90 -17.87 0.73
CA ARG A 82 -15.24 -17.82 1.36
C ARG A 82 -15.56 -16.47 2.00
N GLY A 83 -14.55 -15.76 2.50
CA GLY A 83 -14.70 -14.42 3.07
C GLY A 83 -15.01 -13.42 1.97
N LEU A 84 -14.33 -13.58 0.83
CA LEU A 84 -14.62 -12.81 -0.38
C LEU A 84 -16.06 -13.05 -0.87
N ILE A 85 -16.55 -14.31 -0.89
CA ILE A 85 -17.96 -14.60 -1.20
C ILE A 85 -18.90 -14.02 -0.14
N LYS A 86 -18.52 -14.01 1.14
CA LYS A 86 -19.37 -13.49 2.22
C LYS A 86 -19.54 -11.97 2.08
N ASP A 87 -18.47 -11.26 1.77
CA ASP A 87 -18.45 -9.81 1.58
C ASP A 87 -19.21 -9.42 0.31
N ALA A 88 -19.02 -10.21 -0.75
CA ALA A 88 -19.81 -10.15 -1.96
C ALA A 88 -21.19 -10.78 -1.64
N LYS A 89 -22.04 -10.05 -0.89
CA LYS A 89 -23.33 -10.53 -0.37
C LYS A 89 -24.05 -11.39 -1.43
N PRO A 90 -24.27 -12.71 -1.22
CA PRO A 90 -24.79 -13.64 -2.23
C PRO A 90 -26.23 -13.37 -2.73
N GLY A 91 -26.78 -12.20 -2.42
CA GLY A 91 -28.01 -11.66 -3.02
C GLY A 91 -27.80 -10.44 -3.92
N THR A 92 -26.55 -10.08 -4.26
CA THR A 92 -26.24 -8.93 -5.14
C THR A 92 -25.78 -9.35 -6.53
N TYR A 93 -25.38 -10.61 -6.71
CA TYR A 93 -24.96 -11.11 -8.01
C TYR A 93 -25.23 -12.60 -8.20
N HIS A 94 -25.20 -13.03 -9.46
CA HIS A 94 -25.23 -14.42 -9.89
C HIS A 94 -24.02 -14.73 -10.77
N LEU A 95 -23.50 -15.95 -10.66
CA LEU A 95 -22.35 -16.42 -11.45
C LEU A 95 -22.80 -17.56 -12.35
N HIS A 96 -22.42 -17.48 -13.62
CA HIS A 96 -22.61 -18.55 -14.59
C HIS A 96 -21.26 -18.87 -15.26
N TYR A 97 -20.86 -20.14 -15.23
CA TYR A 97 -19.60 -20.58 -15.84
C TYR A 97 -19.87 -21.29 -17.15
N ARG A 98 -19.13 -20.93 -18.19
CA ARG A 98 -19.21 -21.57 -19.51
C ARG A 98 -17.82 -21.80 -20.11
N PRO A 99 -17.70 -22.68 -21.13
CA PRO A 99 -16.53 -22.73 -21.98
C PRO A 99 -16.31 -21.40 -22.70
N LEU A 100 -15.06 -21.12 -23.09
CA LEU A 100 -14.75 -19.98 -23.94
C LEU A 100 -15.34 -20.19 -25.35
N THR A 101 -15.77 -19.10 -25.96
CA THR A 101 -16.12 -19.06 -27.38
C THR A 101 -14.84 -19.11 -28.24
N PRO A 102 -14.92 -19.46 -29.54
CA PRO A 102 -13.76 -19.44 -30.43
C PRO A 102 -13.06 -18.08 -30.50
N GLN A 103 -13.82 -16.98 -30.45
CA GLN A 103 -13.28 -15.62 -30.44
C GLN A 103 -12.50 -15.33 -29.15
N GLU A 104 -13.04 -15.70 -27.99
CA GLU A 104 -12.34 -15.56 -26.70
C GLU A 104 -11.07 -16.43 -26.63
N ILE A 105 -11.07 -17.61 -27.26
CA ILE A 105 -9.88 -18.48 -27.36
C ILE A 105 -8.78 -17.78 -28.19
N GLU A 106 -9.15 -17.15 -29.30
CA GLU A 106 -8.23 -16.40 -30.16
C GLU A 106 -7.70 -15.15 -29.45
N GLU A 107 -8.58 -14.33 -28.89
CA GLU A 107 -8.23 -13.07 -28.20
C GLU A 107 -7.26 -13.29 -27.01
N HIS A 108 -7.44 -14.39 -26.27
CA HIS A 108 -6.61 -14.70 -25.10
C HIS A 108 -5.48 -15.71 -25.37
N GLU A 109 -5.26 -16.04 -26.65
CA GLU A 109 -4.23 -16.99 -27.12
C GLU A 109 -4.27 -18.30 -26.31
N VAL A 110 -5.47 -18.85 -26.09
CA VAL A 110 -5.65 -20.08 -25.32
C VAL A 110 -5.23 -21.27 -26.16
N ARG A 111 -4.22 -22.00 -25.70
CA ARG A 111 -3.71 -23.17 -26.43
C ARG A 111 -4.62 -24.37 -26.18
N PRO A 112 -4.68 -25.37 -27.10
CA PRO A 112 -5.46 -26.59 -26.89
C PRO A 112 -5.08 -27.39 -25.63
N SER A 113 -3.86 -27.20 -25.11
CA SER A 113 -3.40 -27.84 -23.87
C SER A 113 -3.68 -27.02 -22.60
N ASP A 114 -4.19 -25.81 -22.72
CA ASP A 114 -4.59 -24.99 -21.57
C ASP A 114 -5.99 -25.40 -21.09
N ILE A 115 -6.30 -25.09 -19.83
CA ILE A 115 -7.65 -25.23 -19.28
C ILE A 115 -8.19 -23.82 -19.03
N ALA A 116 -9.21 -23.43 -19.79
CA ALA A 116 -9.81 -22.10 -19.69
C ALA A 116 -11.32 -22.17 -19.40
N LYS A 117 -11.81 -21.17 -18.66
CA LYS A 117 -13.22 -20.98 -18.30
C LYS A 117 -13.58 -19.49 -18.39
N ALA A 118 -14.80 -19.22 -18.83
CA ALA A 118 -15.39 -17.89 -18.76
C ALA A 118 -16.41 -17.87 -17.62
N CYS A 119 -16.46 -16.76 -16.89
CA CYS A 119 -17.43 -16.50 -15.84
C CYS A 119 -18.25 -15.26 -16.20
N GLU A 120 -19.55 -15.44 -16.33
CA GLU A 120 -20.52 -14.37 -16.50
C GLU A 120 -21.01 -13.95 -15.12
N LEU A 121 -20.70 -12.72 -14.74
CA LEU A 121 -21.12 -12.07 -13.50
C LEU A 121 -22.32 -11.18 -13.78
N TYR A 122 -23.45 -11.51 -13.16
CA TYR A 122 -24.70 -10.76 -13.26
C TYR A 122 -24.91 -9.96 -11.97
N LEU A 123 -24.76 -8.64 -12.02
CA LEU A 123 -25.05 -7.76 -10.90
C LEU A 123 -26.55 -7.39 -10.91
N PHE A 124 -27.28 -7.77 -9.86
CA PHE A 124 -28.74 -7.60 -9.85
C PHE A 124 -29.19 -6.13 -9.84
N GLU A 125 -28.40 -5.26 -9.22
CA GLU A 125 -28.68 -3.83 -9.18
C GLU A 125 -28.57 -3.21 -10.57
N GLU A 126 -27.48 -3.48 -11.28
CA GLU A 126 -27.27 -3.01 -12.66
C GLU A 126 -28.31 -3.61 -13.60
N MET A 127 -28.60 -4.91 -13.48
CA MET A 127 -29.64 -5.57 -14.27
C MET A 127 -31.01 -4.91 -14.05
N ARG A 128 -31.33 -4.53 -12.81
CA ARG A 128 -32.56 -3.79 -12.49
C ARG A 128 -32.56 -2.42 -13.17
N GLN A 129 -31.46 -1.69 -13.10
CA GLN A 129 -31.33 -0.37 -13.73
C GLN A 129 -31.44 -0.46 -15.25
N CYS A 130 -30.71 -1.37 -15.90
CA CYS A 130 -30.83 -1.60 -17.35
C CYS A 130 -32.27 -1.93 -17.75
N ARG A 131 -32.96 -2.77 -16.98
CA ARG A 131 -34.38 -3.10 -17.21
C ARG A 131 -35.29 -1.88 -17.09
N GLU A 132 -35.06 -1.00 -16.12
CA GLU A 132 -35.82 0.25 -15.94
C GLU A 132 -35.65 1.18 -17.15
N PHE A 133 -34.45 1.23 -17.73
CA PHE A 133 -34.16 2.02 -18.93
C PHE A 133 -34.44 1.28 -20.25
N SER A 134 -34.96 0.05 -20.21
CA SER A 134 -35.14 -0.82 -21.40
C SER A 134 -33.86 -1.05 -22.21
N ILE A 135 -32.71 -1.03 -21.54
CA ILE A 135 -31.40 -1.35 -22.11
C ILE A 135 -31.16 -2.84 -21.89
N PRO A 136 -30.68 -3.60 -22.91
CA PRO A 136 -30.27 -4.99 -22.70
C PRO A 136 -29.10 -5.04 -21.72
N TYR A 137 -29.22 -5.85 -20.66
CA TYR A 137 -28.13 -6.06 -19.71
C TYR A 137 -27.15 -7.09 -20.26
N GLU A 138 -25.87 -6.72 -20.35
CA GLU A 138 -24.78 -7.64 -20.67
C GLU A 138 -24.01 -7.96 -19.38
N PRO A 139 -23.83 -9.24 -19.01
CA PRO A 139 -23.07 -9.60 -17.83
C PRO A 139 -21.60 -9.22 -17.98
N THR A 140 -20.94 -8.92 -16.87
CA THR A 140 -19.48 -8.75 -16.90
C THR A 140 -18.84 -10.12 -17.08
N VAL A 141 -18.05 -10.28 -18.14
CA VAL A 141 -17.36 -11.55 -18.44
C VAL A 141 -15.91 -11.47 -17.95
N GLY A 142 -15.52 -12.45 -17.12
CA GLY A 142 -14.13 -12.66 -16.71
C GLY A 142 -13.57 -13.97 -17.24
N ILE A 143 -12.27 -13.98 -17.55
CA ILE A 143 -11.59 -15.13 -18.16
C ILE A 143 -10.54 -15.70 -17.21
N GLY A 144 -10.61 -17.01 -16.99
CA GLY A 144 -9.68 -17.75 -16.14
C GLY A 144 -8.97 -18.82 -16.93
N ILE A 145 -7.65 -18.72 -17.02
CA ILE A 145 -6.80 -19.65 -17.78
C ILE A 145 -5.81 -20.30 -16.82
N VAL A 146 -5.68 -21.62 -16.89
CA VAL A 146 -4.61 -22.40 -16.28
C VAL A 146 -3.76 -22.93 -17.42
N ARG A 147 -2.55 -22.37 -17.56
CA ARG A 147 -1.65 -22.75 -18.64
C ARG A 147 -1.14 -24.17 -18.43
N GLU A 148 -0.82 -24.86 -19.52
CA GLU A 148 -0.24 -26.21 -19.46
C GLU A 148 0.96 -26.24 -18.49
N GLU A 149 1.89 -25.29 -18.62
CA GLU A 149 3.10 -25.21 -17.78
C GLU A 149 2.83 -25.18 -16.27
N GLU A 150 1.67 -24.65 -15.82
CA GLU A 150 1.32 -24.60 -14.40
C GLU A 150 0.90 -25.97 -13.85
N ARG A 151 0.50 -26.88 -14.73
CA ARG A 151 0.03 -28.22 -14.38
C ARG A 151 1.17 -29.22 -14.28
N TYR A 152 2.41 -28.79 -14.57
CA TYR A 152 3.58 -29.64 -14.59
C TYR A 152 4.75 -29.00 -13.85
N GLN A 153 5.64 -29.84 -13.33
CA GLN A 153 6.92 -29.42 -12.82
C GLN A 153 7.85 -29.18 -13.99
N THR A 154 7.92 -27.91 -14.41
CA THR A 154 8.71 -27.48 -15.58
C THR A 154 10.15 -27.11 -15.23
N THR A 155 10.51 -27.06 -13.94
CA THR A 155 11.85 -26.71 -13.49
C THR A 155 12.41 -27.71 -12.50
N ARG A 156 13.71 -27.96 -12.59
CA ARG A 156 14.49 -28.73 -11.62
C ARG A 156 15.64 -27.89 -11.10
N TRP A 157 16.00 -28.05 -9.83
CA TRP A 157 17.21 -27.47 -9.28
C TRP A 157 18.45 -28.22 -9.79
N ASP A 158 19.36 -27.52 -10.46
CA ASP A 158 20.66 -28.04 -10.85
C ASP A 158 21.69 -27.66 -9.78
N GLU A 159 22.13 -28.65 -9.00
CA GLU A 159 23.10 -28.44 -7.92
C GLU A 159 24.46 -27.94 -8.42
N ARG A 160 24.89 -28.34 -9.63
CA ARG A 160 26.18 -27.94 -10.18
C ARG A 160 26.20 -26.47 -10.53
N ARG A 161 25.09 -25.96 -11.06
CA ARG A 161 24.93 -24.56 -11.45
C ARG A 161 24.29 -23.70 -10.37
N ARG A 162 23.83 -24.32 -9.27
CA ARG A 162 23.06 -23.68 -8.19
C ARG A 162 21.92 -22.80 -8.70
N GLN A 163 21.20 -23.27 -9.71
CA GLN A 163 20.08 -22.55 -10.32
C GLN A 163 18.96 -23.49 -10.75
N LYS A 164 17.74 -22.93 -10.91
CA LYS A 164 16.62 -23.65 -11.52
C LYS A 164 16.81 -23.71 -13.03
N VAL A 165 16.76 -24.90 -13.60
CA VAL A 165 16.85 -25.13 -15.05
C VAL A 165 15.47 -25.56 -15.56
N LYS A 166 15.01 -24.95 -16.66
CA LYS A 166 13.78 -25.34 -17.34
C LYS A 166 13.99 -26.71 -17.99
N LEU A 167 13.14 -27.67 -17.64
CA LEU A 167 13.15 -29.02 -18.19
C LEU A 167 12.55 -29.01 -19.60
N PRO A 168 13.07 -29.82 -20.53
CA PRO A 168 12.41 -30.06 -21.80
C PRO A 168 11.07 -30.78 -21.57
N ARG A 169 10.12 -30.61 -22.51
CA ARG A 169 8.70 -31.00 -22.33
C ARG A 169 8.49 -32.49 -22.06
N ASP A 170 9.35 -33.34 -22.60
CA ASP A 170 9.38 -34.79 -22.38
C ASP A 170 9.73 -35.18 -20.94
N GLN A 171 10.32 -34.28 -20.16
CA GLN A 171 10.69 -34.48 -18.76
C GLN A 171 9.74 -33.80 -17.77
N TRP A 172 8.61 -33.27 -18.25
CA TRP A 172 7.62 -32.63 -17.39
C TRP A 172 6.83 -33.66 -16.59
N HIS A 173 6.78 -33.47 -15.28
CA HIS A 173 5.99 -34.31 -14.39
C HIS A 173 4.69 -33.61 -13.98
N PRO A 174 3.53 -34.26 -14.10
CA PRO A 174 2.26 -33.64 -13.71
C PRO A 174 2.25 -33.33 -12.22
N ILE A 175 1.76 -32.15 -11.88
CA ILE A 175 1.57 -31.72 -10.48
C ILE A 175 0.10 -31.91 -10.15
N GLU A 176 -0.18 -32.41 -8.94
CA GLU A 176 -1.54 -32.45 -8.44
C GLU A 176 -2.06 -31.03 -8.19
N PRO A 177 -3.29 -30.73 -8.64
CA PRO A 177 -3.90 -29.44 -8.35
C PRO A 177 -3.96 -29.18 -6.84
N PRO A 178 -3.73 -27.92 -6.40
CA PRO A 178 -3.66 -27.61 -4.98
C PRO A 178 -4.99 -27.96 -4.29
N THR A 179 -4.91 -28.48 -3.06
CA THR A 179 -6.07 -28.74 -2.17
C THR A 179 -7.06 -29.82 -2.64
N GLY A 180 -6.65 -30.74 -3.52
CA GLY A 180 -7.51 -31.84 -4.00
C GLY A 180 -8.68 -31.38 -4.89
N ARG A 181 -8.61 -30.16 -5.42
CA ARG A 181 -9.57 -29.59 -6.37
C ARG A 181 -9.12 -29.88 -7.80
N SER A 182 -9.96 -29.69 -8.81
CA SER A 182 -9.52 -29.87 -10.21
C SER A 182 -8.83 -28.61 -10.76
N TRP A 183 -7.99 -28.75 -11.79
CA TRP A 183 -7.46 -27.60 -12.53
C TRP A 183 -8.57 -26.76 -13.19
N ALA A 184 -9.69 -27.40 -13.56
CA ALA A 184 -10.87 -26.70 -14.06
C ALA A 184 -11.48 -25.78 -13.00
N TRP A 185 -11.58 -26.23 -11.74
CA TRP A 185 -12.02 -25.39 -10.63
C TRP A 185 -11.08 -24.19 -10.43
N LYS A 186 -9.76 -24.37 -10.53
CA LYS A 186 -8.79 -23.26 -10.47
C LYS A 186 -9.05 -22.23 -11.58
N ALA A 187 -9.35 -22.69 -12.80
CA ALA A 187 -9.74 -21.82 -13.92
C ALA A 187 -11.05 -21.07 -13.63
N GLU A 188 -12.08 -21.74 -13.07
CA GLU A 188 -13.33 -21.10 -12.65
C GLU A 188 -13.10 -20.00 -11.62
N ILE A 189 -12.28 -20.25 -10.59
CA ILE A 189 -11.95 -19.23 -9.59
C ILE A 189 -11.25 -18.03 -10.23
N ARG A 190 -10.28 -18.25 -11.13
CA ARG A 190 -9.61 -17.16 -11.84
C ARG A 190 -10.58 -16.35 -12.68
N ALA A 191 -11.50 -17.02 -13.39
CA ALA A 191 -12.51 -16.38 -14.22
C ALA A 191 -13.45 -15.51 -13.37
N MET A 192 -13.86 -16.02 -12.21
CA MET A 192 -14.70 -15.27 -11.27
C MET A 192 -13.97 -14.05 -10.70
N LYS A 193 -12.71 -14.20 -10.28
CA LYS A 193 -11.88 -13.07 -9.81
C LYS A 193 -11.74 -12.01 -10.89
N ASP A 194 -11.50 -12.43 -12.13
CA ASP A 194 -11.41 -11.52 -13.27
C ASP A 194 -12.72 -10.77 -13.52
N ALA A 195 -13.86 -11.46 -13.46
CA ALA A 195 -15.18 -10.84 -13.65
C ALA A 195 -15.49 -9.81 -12.55
N LEU A 196 -15.18 -10.13 -11.29
CA LEU A 196 -15.34 -9.21 -10.16
C LEU A 196 -14.48 -7.96 -10.31
N ARG A 197 -13.20 -8.11 -10.71
CA ARG A 197 -12.30 -6.98 -10.96
C ARG A 197 -12.84 -6.06 -12.07
N ARG A 198 -13.27 -6.64 -13.20
CA ARG A 198 -13.83 -5.90 -14.33
C ARG A 198 -15.12 -5.16 -13.99
N ALA A 199 -15.95 -5.73 -13.12
CA ALA A 199 -17.20 -5.12 -12.68
C ALA A 199 -16.99 -3.94 -11.71
N GLY A 200 -15.75 -3.59 -11.37
CA GLY A 200 -15.45 -2.55 -10.38
C GLY A 200 -15.96 -2.89 -8.97
N VAL A 201 -16.40 -4.14 -8.75
CA VAL A 201 -16.69 -4.64 -7.41
C VAL A 201 -15.35 -4.67 -6.71
N GLN A 202 -15.17 -3.82 -5.69
CA GLN A 202 -13.91 -3.73 -4.95
C GLN A 202 -13.52 -5.11 -4.44
N TYR A 203 -12.61 -5.73 -5.18
CA TYR A 203 -12.07 -7.05 -4.93
C TYR A 203 -10.60 -6.85 -4.60
N VAL A 204 -10.27 -6.92 -3.31
CA VAL A 204 -8.90 -6.80 -2.84
C VAL A 204 -8.33 -8.21 -2.75
N ASP A 205 -7.69 -8.69 -3.82
CA ASP A 205 -6.85 -9.87 -3.72
C ASP A 205 -5.56 -9.48 -3.01
N ARG A 206 -5.47 -9.76 -1.71
CA ARG A 206 -4.28 -9.42 -0.91
C ARG A 206 -3.00 -10.04 -1.48
N GLU A 207 -3.06 -11.22 -2.12
CA GLU A 207 -1.86 -11.80 -2.76
C GLU A 207 -1.41 -10.96 -3.97
N GLU A 208 -2.36 -10.45 -4.75
CA GLU A 208 -2.08 -9.54 -5.88
C GLU A 208 -1.53 -8.21 -5.36
N VAL A 209 -2.12 -7.65 -4.30
CA VAL A 209 -1.65 -6.43 -3.63
C VAL A 209 -0.23 -6.61 -3.10
N GLU A 210 0.08 -7.72 -2.43
CA GLU A 210 1.43 -8.02 -1.92
C GLU A 210 2.45 -8.25 -3.03
N GLU A 211 2.04 -8.88 -4.14
CA GLU A 211 2.92 -9.10 -5.29
C GLU A 211 3.22 -7.78 -6.02
N LEU A 212 2.18 -6.97 -6.28
CA LEU A 212 2.33 -5.63 -6.83
C LEU A 212 3.17 -4.75 -5.89
N ARG A 213 2.98 -4.87 -4.58
CA ARG A 213 3.80 -4.18 -3.59
C ARG A 213 5.27 -4.55 -3.71
N ARG A 214 5.59 -5.86 -3.77
CA ARG A 214 6.97 -6.33 -3.97
C ARG A 214 7.56 -5.84 -5.29
N GLN A 215 6.77 -5.79 -6.35
CA GLN A 215 7.22 -5.26 -7.65
C GLN A 215 7.50 -3.75 -7.58
N ALA A 216 6.60 -2.98 -6.98
CA ALA A 216 6.74 -1.55 -6.78
C ALA A 216 7.95 -1.22 -5.87
N GLU A 217 8.12 -1.94 -4.76
CA GLU A 217 9.27 -1.80 -3.87
C GLU A 217 10.60 -2.16 -4.56
N ALA A 218 10.60 -3.14 -5.46
CA ALA A 218 11.77 -3.47 -6.27
C ALA A 218 12.14 -2.37 -7.28
N LEU A 219 11.18 -1.53 -7.67
CA LEU A 219 11.38 -0.31 -8.45
C LEU A 219 11.74 0.90 -7.56
N GLY A 220 11.81 0.75 -6.23
CA GLY A 220 12.08 1.86 -5.30
C GLY A 220 10.87 2.71 -4.96
N VAL A 221 9.65 2.29 -5.33
CA VAL A 221 8.41 2.99 -5.02
C VAL A 221 8.00 2.73 -3.56
N ASP A 222 7.81 3.80 -2.78
CA ASP A 222 7.23 3.69 -1.44
C ASP A 222 5.73 3.41 -1.54
N THR A 223 5.33 2.22 -1.11
CA THR A 223 3.93 1.77 -1.13
C THR A 223 3.24 1.90 0.22
N THR A 224 3.89 2.54 1.20
CA THR A 224 3.34 2.73 2.55
C THR A 224 2.03 3.51 2.48
N GLY A 225 0.93 2.86 2.90
CA GLY A 225 -0.41 3.45 2.90
C GLY A 225 -1.29 3.07 1.70
N ALA A 226 -0.76 2.35 0.69
CA ALA A 226 -1.59 1.79 -0.37
C ALA A 226 -2.25 0.49 0.10
N GLU A 227 -3.58 0.48 0.21
CA GLU A 227 -4.39 -0.65 0.70
C GLU A 227 -4.95 -1.53 -0.43
N SER A 228 -4.87 -1.06 -1.67
CA SER A 228 -5.48 -1.73 -2.83
C SER A 228 -4.54 -1.76 -4.04
N ALA A 229 -4.75 -2.73 -4.93
CA ALA A 229 -3.96 -2.88 -6.16
C ALA A 229 -4.01 -1.64 -7.07
N PRO A 230 -5.16 -0.98 -7.30
CA PRO A 230 -5.21 0.26 -8.07
C PRO A 230 -4.38 1.39 -7.47
N GLN A 231 -4.32 1.51 -6.14
CA GLN A 231 -3.48 2.53 -5.49
C GLN A 231 -1.99 2.25 -5.68
N ILE A 232 -1.57 0.99 -5.59
CA ILE A 232 -0.17 0.61 -5.85
C ILE A 232 0.20 0.90 -7.30
N LEU A 233 -0.65 0.50 -8.26
CA LEU A 233 -0.43 0.77 -9.68
C LEU A 233 -0.34 2.28 -9.95
N GLN A 234 -1.24 3.08 -9.35
CA GLN A 234 -1.19 4.53 -9.47
C GLN A 234 0.12 5.13 -8.94
N LEU A 235 0.66 4.61 -7.82
CA LEU A 235 1.97 5.04 -7.30
C LEU A 235 3.12 4.65 -8.23
N VAL A 236 3.06 3.46 -8.83
CA VAL A 236 4.04 3.00 -9.81
C VAL A 236 4.00 3.89 -11.06
N ASP A 237 2.82 4.20 -11.59
CA ASP A 237 2.64 5.07 -12.75
C ASP A 237 3.18 6.49 -12.46
N GLN A 238 2.91 7.02 -11.26
CA GLN A 238 3.43 8.32 -10.82
C GLN A 238 4.96 8.30 -10.71
N HIS A 239 5.54 7.23 -10.18
CA HIS A 239 6.99 7.09 -10.07
C HIS A 239 7.66 6.99 -11.45
N GLN A 240 7.11 6.19 -12.36
CA GLN A 240 7.61 6.08 -13.74
C GLN A 240 7.53 7.41 -14.48
N ALA A 241 6.42 8.14 -14.35
CA ALA A 241 6.29 9.47 -14.94
C ALA A 241 7.34 10.47 -14.38
N LEU A 242 7.66 10.38 -13.09
CA LEU A 242 8.73 11.18 -12.48
C LEU A 242 10.11 10.78 -13.02
N GLU A 243 10.42 9.48 -13.13
CA GLU A 243 11.67 9.00 -13.70
C GLU A 243 11.84 9.42 -15.16
N GLU A 244 10.80 9.29 -15.99
CA GLU A 244 10.81 9.76 -17.38
C GLU A 244 11.05 11.27 -17.47
N SER A 245 10.40 12.05 -16.61
CA SER A 245 10.61 13.50 -16.51
C SER A 245 12.04 13.84 -16.07
N HIS A 246 12.61 13.12 -15.10
CA HIS A 246 14.00 13.30 -14.68
C HIS A 246 14.98 12.95 -15.80
N GLN A 247 14.75 11.86 -16.54
CA GLN A 247 15.57 11.47 -17.66
C GLN A 247 15.55 12.51 -18.79
N GLN A 248 14.35 12.97 -19.19
CA GLN A 248 14.21 14.02 -20.21
C GLN A 248 14.94 15.31 -19.82
N ARG A 249 14.88 15.68 -18.53
CA ARG A 249 15.60 16.85 -18.00
C ARG A 249 17.11 16.65 -17.99
N GLN A 250 17.59 15.46 -17.63
CA GLN A 250 19.01 15.16 -17.71
C GLN A 250 19.52 15.23 -19.15
N GLU A 251 18.80 14.64 -20.10
CA GLU A 251 19.12 14.71 -21.53
C GLU A 251 19.13 16.17 -22.02
N TYR A 252 18.17 16.99 -21.58
CA TYR A 252 18.12 18.41 -21.90
C TYR A 252 19.30 19.20 -21.31
N LEU A 253 19.71 18.93 -20.07
CA LEU A 253 20.86 19.56 -19.43
C LEU A 253 22.18 19.15 -20.10
N GLU A 254 22.35 17.88 -20.44
CA GLU A 254 23.51 17.37 -21.18
C GLU A 254 23.58 17.97 -22.59
N ALA A 255 22.44 18.07 -23.29
CA ALA A 255 22.36 18.75 -24.58
C ALA A 255 22.67 20.24 -24.46
N THR A 256 22.25 20.90 -23.38
CA THR A 256 22.55 22.31 -23.12
C THR A 256 24.05 22.51 -22.88
N GLU A 257 24.68 21.67 -22.05
CA GLU A 257 26.11 21.72 -21.80
C GLU A 257 26.94 21.49 -23.08
N ALA A 258 26.54 20.51 -23.89
CA ALA A 258 27.21 20.20 -25.14
C ALA A 258 27.16 21.36 -26.15
N ASN A 259 26.07 22.14 -26.16
CA ASN A 259 25.85 23.22 -27.13
C ASN A 259 26.34 24.59 -26.64
N PHE A 260 26.23 24.87 -25.35
CA PHE A 260 26.40 26.22 -24.79
C PHE A 260 27.43 26.30 -23.65
N GLY A 261 28.00 25.15 -23.23
CA GLY A 261 28.98 25.07 -22.16
C GLY A 261 28.36 24.96 -20.75
N PRO A 262 29.21 24.83 -19.72
CA PRO A 262 28.78 24.51 -18.36
C PRO A 262 28.03 25.65 -17.66
N GLU A 263 28.31 26.92 -18.00
CA GLU A 263 27.60 28.08 -17.42
C GLU A 263 26.12 28.09 -17.80
N ALA A 264 25.81 27.81 -19.07
CA ALA A 264 24.43 27.72 -19.55
C ALA A 264 23.67 26.53 -18.93
N ARG A 265 24.36 25.41 -18.66
CA ARG A 265 23.77 24.28 -17.92
C ARG A 265 23.34 24.68 -16.52
N GLU A 266 24.13 25.49 -15.81
CA GLU A 266 23.79 25.94 -14.45
C GLU A 266 22.55 26.86 -14.44
N GLU A 267 22.44 27.78 -15.39
CA GLU A 267 21.26 28.65 -15.52
C GLU A 267 20.00 27.86 -15.83
N VAL A 268 20.08 26.91 -16.77
CA VAL A 268 18.95 26.04 -17.12
C VAL A 268 18.58 25.12 -15.96
N ALA A 269 19.56 24.56 -15.24
CA ALA A 269 19.30 23.73 -14.06
C ALA A 269 18.55 24.52 -12.96
N LYS A 270 18.90 25.80 -12.75
CA LYS A 270 18.16 26.68 -11.82
C LYS A 270 16.72 26.90 -12.27
N ALA A 271 16.52 27.20 -13.55
CA ALA A 271 15.18 27.42 -14.10
C ALA A 271 14.29 26.17 -13.97
N VAL A 272 14.84 24.98 -14.22
CA VAL A 272 14.13 23.70 -14.06
C VAL A 272 13.76 23.43 -12.61
N VAL A 273 14.66 23.74 -11.65
CA VAL A 273 14.35 23.60 -10.21
C VAL A 273 13.26 24.59 -9.79
N ASP A 274 13.28 25.81 -10.30
CA ASP A 274 12.25 26.80 -10.02
C ASP A 274 10.89 26.39 -10.60
N GLU A 275 10.86 25.78 -11.79
CA GLU A 275 9.66 25.21 -12.40
C GLU A 275 9.10 24.06 -11.54
N ASP A 276 9.95 23.13 -11.08
CA ASP A 276 9.54 22.04 -10.18
C ASP A 276 8.93 22.54 -8.87
N ILE A 277 9.54 23.59 -8.29
CA ILE A 277 9.02 24.21 -7.07
C ILE A 277 7.63 24.79 -7.34
N ASN A 278 7.44 25.46 -8.48
CA ASN A 278 6.15 26.03 -8.83
C ASN A 278 5.10 24.97 -9.16
N ASP A 279 5.47 23.85 -9.79
CA ASP A 279 4.54 22.74 -10.06
C ASP A 279 4.11 22.02 -8.77
N LEU A 280 5.05 21.82 -7.84
CA LEU A 280 4.77 21.14 -6.58
C LEU A 280 3.99 22.00 -5.58
N PHE A 281 4.26 23.31 -5.53
CA PHE A 281 3.75 24.20 -4.49
C PHE A 281 2.79 25.28 -5.02
N GLY A 282 2.56 25.33 -6.33
CA GLY A 282 1.95 26.48 -7.01
C GLY A 282 2.96 27.62 -7.16
N GLU A 283 2.68 28.57 -8.07
CA GLU A 283 3.40 29.84 -8.06
C GLU A 283 3.33 30.42 -6.65
N ALA A 284 4.49 30.77 -6.08
CA ALA A 284 4.53 31.46 -4.80
C ALA A 284 3.65 32.70 -4.91
N GLU A 285 2.45 32.67 -4.29
CA GLU A 285 1.58 33.84 -4.23
C GLU A 285 2.44 34.97 -3.72
N GLN A 286 2.68 35.97 -4.57
CA GLN A 286 3.42 37.15 -4.17
C GLN A 286 2.69 37.68 -2.94
N ALA A 287 3.34 37.58 -1.78
CA ALA A 287 2.74 37.95 -0.51
C ALA A 287 2.09 39.32 -0.73
N PRO A 288 0.77 39.45 -0.54
CA PRO A 288 0.08 40.68 -0.87
C PRO A 288 0.83 41.80 -0.18
N VAL A 289 1.26 42.79 -0.98
CA VAL A 289 1.96 43.98 -0.49
C VAL A 289 1.16 44.45 0.71
N SER A 290 1.73 44.26 1.90
CA SER A 290 0.96 44.33 3.13
C SER A 290 0.51 45.77 3.28
N ASP A 291 -0.77 46.04 3.05
CA ASP A 291 -1.37 47.32 3.42
C ASP A 291 -1.22 47.41 4.95
N PRO A 292 -0.39 48.32 5.47
CA PRO A 292 -0.13 48.40 6.90
C PRO A 292 -1.37 48.79 7.72
N GLN A 293 -2.51 49.09 7.07
CA GLN A 293 -3.79 49.38 7.73
C GLN A 293 -4.88 48.32 7.55
N ALA A 294 -4.65 47.24 6.80
CA ALA A 294 -5.65 46.18 6.66
C ALA A 294 -5.72 45.33 7.94
N GLU A 295 -6.89 45.30 8.59
CA GLU A 295 -7.15 44.34 9.66
C GLU A 295 -7.03 42.91 9.09
N PRO A 296 -6.28 42.00 9.73
CA PRO A 296 -6.03 40.68 9.19
C PRO A 296 -7.37 39.91 9.06
N PRO A 297 -7.59 39.18 7.95
CA PRO A 297 -8.83 38.46 7.74
C PRO A 297 -9.08 37.46 8.88
N GLN A 298 -10.31 37.43 9.38
CA GLN A 298 -10.77 36.43 10.34
C GLN A 298 -10.81 35.05 9.66
N PHE A 299 -9.67 34.37 9.62
CA PHE A 299 -9.58 33.02 9.07
C PHE A 299 -10.12 32.01 10.10
N TRP A 300 -11.14 31.23 9.71
CA TRP A 300 -11.75 30.10 10.44
C TRP A 300 -12.55 30.39 11.73
N GLY A 301 -13.01 31.62 11.99
CA GLY A 301 -13.87 31.90 13.15
C GLY A 301 -13.20 31.65 14.52
N VAL A 302 -11.89 31.42 14.53
CA VAL A 302 -11.08 31.35 15.76
C VAL A 302 -10.57 32.76 16.05
N PRO A 303 -10.79 33.32 17.24
CA PRO A 303 -10.32 34.66 17.56
C PRO A 303 -8.81 34.76 17.33
N HIS A 304 -8.37 35.77 16.56
CA HIS A 304 -6.94 35.99 16.21
C HIS A 304 -6.03 36.04 17.46
N ALA A 305 -6.54 36.55 18.59
CA ALA A 305 -5.83 36.55 19.87
C ALA A 305 -5.48 35.15 20.37
N TRP A 306 -6.26 34.13 20.00
CA TRP A 306 -6.04 32.74 20.39
C TRP A 306 -4.93 32.09 19.55
N VAL A 307 -4.98 32.27 18.22
CA VAL A 307 -3.93 31.82 17.29
C VAL A 307 -2.60 32.51 17.60
N LYS A 308 -2.64 33.83 17.84
CA LYS A 308 -1.46 34.62 18.22
C LYS A 308 -0.84 34.10 19.53
N ARG A 309 -1.64 33.85 20.57
CA ARG A 309 -1.14 33.23 21.82
C ARG A 309 -0.59 31.83 21.62
N LEU A 310 -1.17 31.03 20.71
CA LEU A 310 -0.70 29.69 20.41
C LEU A 310 0.69 29.74 19.75
N VAL A 311 0.86 30.65 18.78
CA VAL A 311 2.12 30.87 18.06
C VAL A 311 3.19 31.50 18.96
N GLU A 312 2.83 32.50 19.78
CA GLU A 312 3.73 33.10 20.77
C GLU A 312 4.21 32.04 21.78
N ARG A 313 3.31 31.18 22.26
CA ARG A 313 3.63 30.11 23.22
C ARG A 313 4.37 28.93 22.61
N ALA A 314 4.18 28.67 21.31
CA ALA A 314 4.97 27.71 20.54
C ALA A 314 6.40 28.21 20.28
N ASN A 315 6.57 29.52 20.10
CA ASN A 315 7.89 30.14 19.93
C ASN A 315 8.67 30.26 21.25
N GLU A 316 8.00 30.35 22.41
CA GLU A 316 8.65 30.48 23.72
C GLU A 316 9.24 29.16 24.27
N VAL A 317 8.89 27.98 23.74
CA VAL A 317 9.29 26.69 24.33
C VAL A 317 9.72 25.67 23.28
N THR A 318 10.96 25.80 22.80
CA THR A 318 11.63 24.81 21.94
C THR A 318 12.31 23.71 22.77
N ASP A 319 11.56 23.01 23.62
CA ASP A 319 11.98 21.69 24.17
C ASP A 319 10.83 20.82 24.76
N GLY A 320 9.56 21.21 24.60
CA GLY A 320 8.40 20.49 25.19
C GLY A 320 7.27 20.15 24.20
N TYR A 321 7.53 20.25 22.89
CA TYR A 321 6.53 20.42 21.83
C TYR A 321 5.50 19.26 21.72
N TYR A 322 5.92 18.01 21.92
CA TYR A 322 5.04 16.83 21.79
C TYR A 322 3.98 16.74 22.89
N ARG A 323 4.29 17.17 24.11
CA ARG A 323 3.36 17.07 25.26
C ARG A 323 2.18 18.04 25.13
N HIS A 324 2.42 19.19 24.51
CA HIS A 324 1.40 20.22 24.31
C HIS A 324 0.46 19.91 23.14
N LEU A 325 0.96 19.27 22.07
CA LEU A 325 0.13 18.78 20.97
C LEU A 325 -0.86 17.70 21.43
N MET A 326 -0.39 16.71 22.20
CA MET A 326 -1.25 15.68 22.78
C MET A 326 -2.28 16.26 23.76
N HIS A 327 -1.93 17.33 24.50
CA HIS A 327 -2.87 18.00 25.37
C HIS A 327 -3.92 18.79 24.57
N ALA A 328 -3.53 19.48 23.50
CA ALA A 328 -4.45 20.20 22.61
C ALA A 328 -5.44 19.24 21.93
N GLU A 329 -4.96 18.11 21.42
CA GLU A 329 -5.83 17.08 20.82
C GLU A 329 -6.83 16.51 21.85
N ASN A 330 -6.37 16.24 23.08
CA ASN A 330 -7.25 15.75 24.16
C ASN A 330 -8.27 16.79 24.63
N THR A 331 -7.93 18.08 24.62
CA THR A 331 -8.87 19.17 24.91
C THR A 331 -9.93 19.30 23.82
N LEU A 332 -9.54 19.23 22.54
CA LEU A 332 -10.47 19.22 21.40
C LEU A 332 -11.42 18.02 21.42
N LYS A 333 -10.95 16.87 21.92
CA LYS A 333 -11.79 15.68 22.15
C LYS A 333 -12.81 15.90 23.26
N ARG A 334 -12.43 16.58 24.36
CA ARG A 334 -13.32 16.88 25.50
C ARG A 334 -14.36 17.96 25.21
N GLU A 335 -14.03 18.95 24.37
CA GLU A 335 -14.91 20.10 24.11
C GLU A 335 -15.94 19.90 22.97
N GLY A 336 -16.07 18.67 22.45
CA GLY A 336 -17.20 18.32 21.57
C GLY A 336 -17.14 18.89 20.15
N PHE A 337 -15.97 19.32 19.67
CA PHE A 337 -15.80 19.77 18.28
C PHE A 337 -16.19 18.68 17.26
N THR A 338 -16.84 19.09 16.17
CA THR A 338 -17.28 18.17 15.09
C THR A 338 -16.08 17.51 14.41
N GLN A 339 -16.32 16.34 13.80
CA GLN A 339 -15.29 15.53 13.15
C GLN A 339 -14.55 16.29 12.03
N VAL A 340 -15.27 17.16 11.30
CA VAL A 340 -14.72 18.03 10.25
C VAL A 340 -13.81 19.11 10.84
N THR A 341 -14.21 19.75 11.93
CA THR A 341 -13.37 20.75 12.62
C THR A 341 -12.12 20.12 13.21
N ARG A 342 -12.21 18.86 13.69
CA ARG A 342 -11.04 18.11 14.18
C ARG A 342 -10.05 17.78 13.05
N ALA A 343 -10.54 17.32 11.90
CA ALA A 343 -9.68 17.02 10.74
C ALA A 343 -8.91 18.27 10.28
N ASN A 344 -9.61 19.41 10.15
CA ASN A 344 -8.99 20.65 9.71
C ASN A 344 -7.96 21.19 10.71
N ILE A 345 -8.23 21.08 12.02
CA ILE A 345 -7.26 21.50 13.06
C ILE A 345 -6.05 20.57 13.07
N THR A 346 -6.24 19.25 12.95
CA THR A 346 -5.12 18.29 12.89
C THR A 346 -4.23 18.53 11.66
N GLN A 347 -4.83 18.81 10.50
CA GLN A 347 -4.09 19.13 9.28
C GLN A 347 -3.32 20.46 9.41
N ALA A 348 -3.92 21.48 10.03
CA ALA A 348 -3.23 22.74 10.31
C ALA A 348 -2.04 22.54 11.28
N LEU A 349 -2.20 21.69 12.29
CA LEU A 349 -1.12 21.36 13.23
C LEU A 349 0.02 20.57 12.55
N GLN A 350 -0.30 19.62 11.67
CA GLN A 350 0.70 18.90 10.88
C GLN A 350 1.50 19.84 9.97
N THR A 351 0.82 20.79 9.33
CA THR A 351 1.45 21.81 8.47
C THR A 351 2.41 22.69 9.26
N LEU A 352 2.02 23.11 10.48
CA LEU A 352 2.89 23.88 11.37
C LEU A 352 4.11 23.08 11.86
N ILE A 353 3.96 21.76 12.08
CA ILE A 353 5.07 20.87 12.44
C ILE A 353 6.13 20.84 11.34
N VAL A 354 5.72 20.67 10.08
CA VAL A 354 6.62 20.63 8.93
C VAL A 354 7.37 21.96 8.78
N HIS A 355 6.69 23.10 8.93
CA HIS A 355 7.32 24.42 8.91
C HIS A 355 8.35 24.63 10.03
N ALA A 356 8.04 24.18 11.25
CA ALA A 356 8.97 24.26 12.38
C ALA A 356 10.22 23.41 12.15
N GLN A 357 10.06 22.20 11.61
CA GLN A 357 11.18 21.32 11.25
C GLN A 357 12.09 21.94 10.18
N LYS A 358 11.49 22.53 9.14
CA LYS A 358 12.23 23.22 8.07
C LYS A 358 13.05 24.40 8.60
N ARG A 359 12.46 25.24 9.46
CA ARG A 359 13.18 26.36 10.10
C ARG A 359 14.31 25.91 11.02
N MET A 360 14.13 24.80 11.76
CA MET A 360 15.21 24.24 12.57
C MET A 360 16.36 23.73 11.70
N ALA A 361 16.07 23.07 10.57
CA ALA A 361 17.08 22.62 9.62
C ALA A 361 17.84 23.78 8.97
N GLU A 362 17.14 24.85 8.60
CA GLU A 362 17.74 26.08 8.06
C GLU A 362 18.65 26.75 9.08
N ARG A 363 18.20 26.86 10.34
CA ARG A 363 19.00 27.43 11.43
C ARG A 363 20.28 26.64 11.68
N ASN A 364 20.19 25.30 11.71
CA ASN A 364 21.34 24.42 11.88
C ASN A 364 22.33 24.50 10.70
N ARG A 365 21.87 24.84 9.48
CA ARG A 365 22.74 25.12 8.33
C ARG A 365 23.46 26.46 8.46
N THR A 366 22.80 27.48 8.96
CA THR A 366 23.41 28.82 9.16
C THR A 366 24.31 28.92 10.39
N GLU A 367 24.10 28.06 11.39
CA GLU A 367 24.95 27.99 12.58
C GLU A 367 26.09 26.96 12.44
N ALA A 368 26.21 26.28 11.29
CA ALA A 368 27.38 25.46 10.97
C ALA A 368 28.62 26.38 10.91
N PRO A 369 29.70 26.07 11.65
CA PRO A 369 30.83 26.98 11.81
C PRO A 369 31.54 27.20 10.46
N THR A 370 31.43 28.42 9.95
CA THR A 370 32.17 28.92 8.81
C THR A 370 33.65 29.06 9.18
N ASP A 371 34.52 28.40 8.39
CA ASP A 371 35.96 28.60 8.25
C ASP A 371 36.83 28.49 9.52
N GLN A 372 37.25 27.27 9.84
CA GLN A 372 38.65 27.08 10.24
C GLN A 372 39.51 27.10 8.97
N PRO A 373 40.53 27.97 8.86
CA PRO A 373 41.44 27.96 7.73
C PRO A 373 42.13 26.59 7.62
N PRO A 374 42.40 26.11 6.40
CA PRO A 374 42.96 24.79 6.17
C PRO A 374 44.25 24.63 6.97
N GLN A 375 44.27 23.67 7.89
CA GLN A 375 45.51 23.24 8.50
C GLN A 375 46.41 22.70 7.38
N GLU A 376 47.58 23.32 7.20
CA GLU A 376 48.62 22.87 6.30
C GLU A 376 48.89 21.38 6.55
N GLN A 377 48.53 20.55 5.58
CA GLN A 377 48.90 19.14 5.61
C GLN A 377 50.43 19.05 5.54
N PRO A 378 51.08 18.34 6.48
CA PRO A 378 52.51 18.09 6.38
C PRO A 378 52.81 17.31 5.09
N PRO A 379 53.98 17.55 4.46
CA PRO A 379 54.33 16.97 3.18
C PRO A 379 54.29 15.44 3.25
N LEU A 380 53.58 14.85 2.28
CA LEU A 380 53.58 13.42 2.00
C LEU A 380 55.02 12.94 1.83
N LEU A 381 55.43 12.00 2.68
CA LEU A 381 56.65 11.23 2.49
C LEU A 381 56.52 10.43 1.18
N PRO A 382 57.61 10.26 0.41
CA PRO A 382 57.58 9.50 -0.82
C PRO A 382 57.20 8.04 -0.55
N ASP A 383 56.32 7.52 -1.40
CA ASP A 383 55.83 6.15 -1.39
C ASP A 383 57.00 5.15 -1.34
N GLU A 384 57.04 4.33 -0.29
CA GLU A 384 57.90 3.14 -0.25
C GLU A 384 57.42 2.17 -1.33
N GLU A 385 58.33 1.86 -2.26
CA GLU A 385 58.12 0.86 -3.30
C GLU A 385 57.75 -0.49 -2.66
N PRO A 386 56.70 -1.18 -3.14
CA PRO A 386 56.34 -2.48 -2.60
C PRO A 386 57.44 -3.50 -2.91
N GLU A 387 58.02 -4.06 -1.84
CA GLU A 387 58.99 -5.16 -1.93
C GLU A 387 58.39 -6.34 -2.71
N ASP A 388 59.14 -6.76 -3.73
CA ASP A 388 58.91 -7.95 -4.55
C ASP A 388 58.79 -9.19 -3.66
N HIS A 389 57.56 -9.64 -3.43
CA HIS A 389 57.31 -10.93 -2.81
C HIS A 389 57.65 -12.05 -3.80
N MET A 390 58.79 -12.71 -3.53
CA MET A 390 59.20 -13.97 -4.14
C MET A 390 58.06 -15.00 -4.10
N THR A 391 57.68 -15.49 -5.29
CA THR A 391 56.92 -16.73 -5.48
C THR A 391 57.75 -17.94 -5.08
N PRO A 392 57.23 -18.90 -4.29
CA PRO A 392 57.89 -20.18 -4.09
C PRO A 392 57.59 -21.16 -5.23
N ASP A 393 58.66 -21.83 -5.68
CA ASP A 393 58.69 -22.86 -6.71
C ASP A 393 57.70 -24.01 -6.48
N GLU A 394 57.04 -24.43 -7.56
CA GLU A 394 56.34 -25.71 -7.65
C GLU A 394 57.35 -26.88 -7.69
N PRO A 395 57.13 -27.98 -6.95
CA PRO A 395 57.91 -29.19 -7.14
C PRO A 395 57.34 -30.02 -8.29
N THR A 396 58.09 -30.12 -9.37
CA THR A 396 58.04 -31.23 -10.32
C THR A 396 58.62 -32.49 -9.69
N ASP A 397 57.85 -33.58 -9.68
CA ASP A 397 58.28 -34.98 -9.76
C ASP A 397 57.02 -35.81 -10.12
N ALA A 398 56.96 -36.50 -11.26
CA ALA A 398 57.54 -37.82 -11.61
C ALA A 398 56.44 -38.89 -11.66
#